data_AF-A0A3M1IVB1-F1
#
_entry.id   AF-A0A3M1IVB1-F1
#
_cell.length_a   1.000
_cell.length_b   1.000
_cell.length_c   1.000
_cell.angle_alpha   90.00
_cell.angle_beta   90.00
_cell.angle_gamma   90.00
#
_symmetry.space_group_name_H-M   'P 1'
#
loop_
_entity.id
_entity.type
_entity.pdbx_description
1 polymer ?
#
loop_
_entity_poly.entity_id
_entity_poly.type
_entity_poly.pdbx_seq_one_letter_code
_entity_poly.pdbx_strand_id
1 'polypeptide(L)'
;ALGLVAFVANGAILPRRSGVDDRPLSGAGVVPFQSPANLQVELNLPHAGRVTGMGIPVGVTLIAGGGYHGKSTLLSALERGVYNHIPGDGRELVVSHPAAVKIRAEDGRRVEGVDLRPFINNLPNGNNAAAFCTQNASGSTSQAANIIEALEVGARLLLLDEDTCATNLMIRDARMQALVEKSGEPITPFIDRVRALAAQGVSSVLVLGGSGDYFDVADTVIRMDGYRPQCVTDRARAIARQLPTGRRPEGDAVWPATLPRIPLAKSLNPRKGKRPVSIKGHALRAVQFGSEEIDLSAVAQLVDEGQVRAIGRALNLAREQWMDGRRTVPEVVAGVMEQLENAGLDALDTHVSGDFTAFRSFELAAALNRLRTLKIVIDRTTQT
;
A
#
# COMPACT_ATOMS: atom_id res chain seq x y z
N ALA A 1 8.47 5.98 21.74
CA ALA A 1 8.81 5.78 20.32
C ALA A 1 9.12 7.13 19.68
N LEU A 2 9.99 7.19 18.66
CA LEU A 2 10.48 8.44 18.06
C LEU A 2 9.47 9.19 17.16
N GLY A 3 8.24 8.70 17.02
CA GLY A 3 7.20 9.35 16.20
C GLY A 3 7.48 9.35 14.69
N LEU A 4 8.22 8.34 14.20
CA LEU A 4 8.61 8.20 12.79
C LEU A 4 7.89 7.04 12.12
N VAL A 5 7.62 7.18 10.82
CA VAL A 5 7.08 6.12 9.95
C VAL A 5 8.13 5.56 9.01
N ALA A 6 9.25 6.25 8.82
CA ALA A 6 10.39 5.76 8.07
C ALA A 6 11.68 6.49 8.46
N PHE A 7 12.82 5.89 8.11
CA PHE A 7 14.15 6.44 8.28
C PHE A 7 15.03 6.12 7.07
N VAL A 8 15.80 7.11 6.60
CA VAL A 8 16.75 6.96 5.50
C VAL A 8 18.12 7.43 5.96
N ALA A 9 19.06 6.50 6.14
CA ALA A 9 20.41 6.81 6.60
C ALA A 9 21.17 7.76 5.64
N ASN A 10 21.96 8.68 6.21
CA ASN A 10 22.94 9.43 5.45
C ASN A 10 23.95 8.46 4.81
N GLY A 11 24.32 8.72 3.56
CA GLY A 11 25.20 7.87 2.76
C GLY A 11 24.50 6.74 1.99
N ALA A 12 23.20 6.52 2.20
CA ALA A 12 22.46 5.48 1.49
C ALA A 12 22.48 5.66 -0.04
N ILE A 13 22.56 4.56 -0.79
CA ILE A 13 22.50 4.54 -2.25
C ILE A 13 21.12 4.02 -2.68
N LEU A 14 20.20 4.94 -2.89
CA LEU A 14 18.82 4.64 -3.27
C LEU A 14 18.65 4.15 -4.72
N PRO A 15 19.29 4.76 -5.74
CA PRO A 15 19.07 4.35 -7.13
C PRO A 15 19.64 2.95 -7.40
N ARG A 16 18.93 2.19 -8.23
CA ARG A 16 19.34 0.84 -8.65
C ARG A 16 20.07 0.90 -9.98
N ARG A 17 20.82 -0.16 -10.28
CA ARG A 17 21.67 -0.24 -11.47
C ARG A 17 20.85 -0.16 -12.76
N SER A 18 19.67 -0.77 -12.80
CA SER A 18 18.69 -0.62 -13.88
C SER A 18 17.30 -1.05 -13.44
N GLY A 19 16.29 -0.92 -14.32
CA GLY A 19 14.93 -1.40 -14.04
C GLY A 19 14.78 -2.93 -13.94
N VAL A 20 15.81 -3.69 -14.33
CA VAL A 20 15.83 -5.17 -14.27
C VAL A 20 16.95 -5.73 -13.37
N ASP A 21 17.76 -4.86 -12.78
CA ASP A 21 18.89 -5.22 -11.92
C ASP A 21 18.79 -4.41 -10.62
N ASP A 22 18.30 -5.07 -9.58
CA ASP A 22 18.07 -4.45 -8.27
C ASP A 22 19.35 -4.27 -7.46
N ARG A 23 20.57 -4.37 -8.03
CA ARG A 23 21.81 -3.95 -7.34
C ARG A 23 21.92 -2.42 -7.26
N PRO A 24 22.68 -1.83 -6.32
CA PRO A 24 22.84 -0.38 -6.26
C PRO A 24 23.53 0.17 -7.51
N LEU A 25 23.13 1.38 -7.91
CA LEU A 25 23.84 2.12 -8.94
C LEU A 25 25.26 2.47 -8.45
N SER A 26 26.25 2.33 -9.33
CA SER A 26 27.66 2.60 -9.05
C SER A 26 28.24 3.62 -10.04
N GLY A 27 29.26 4.36 -9.63
CA GLY A 27 30.03 5.27 -10.51
C GLY A 27 30.03 6.73 -10.02
N ALA A 28 30.78 7.58 -10.74
CA ALA A 28 31.06 8.95 -10.29
C ALA A 28 29.84 9.88 -10.22
N GLY A 29 28.75 9.54 -10.92
CA GLY A 29 27.51 10.33 -10.94
C GLY A 29 26.48 9.94 -9.87
N VAL A 30 26.78 8.94 -9.03
CA VAL A 30 25.86 8.52 -7.96
C VAL A 30 25.89 9.56 -6.84
N VAL A 31 24.71 10.02 -6.43
CA VAL A 31 24.56 10.95 -5.31
C VAL A 31 24.11 10.18 -4.08
N PRO A 32 24.98 10.01 -3.06
CA PRO A 32 24.57 9.42 -1.79
C PRO A 32 23.50 10.29 -1.12
N PHE A 33 22.55 9.62 -0.48
CA PHE A 33 21.49 10.30 0.24
C PHE A 33 22.06 11.13 1.40
N GLN A 34 21.56 12.36 1.55
CA GLN A 34 21.92 13.24 2.66
C GLN A 34 20.65 13.89 3.19
N SER A 35 20.37 13.69 4.47
CA SER A 35 19.21 14.27 5.15
C SER A 35 19.26 15.80 5.13
N PRO A 36 18.12 16.48 4.97
CA PRO A 36 18.04 17.89 5.30
C PRO A 36 18.11 18.06 6.82
N ALA A 37 18.72 19.15 7.30
CA ALA A 37 18.93 19.39 8.73
C ALA A 37 17.63 19.33 9.55
N ASN A 38 16.52 19.85 9.01
CA ASN A 38 15.23 19.90 9.69
C ASN A 38 14.57 18.53 9.92
N LEU A 39 14.98 17.50 9.19
CA LEU A 39 14.46 16.13 9.33
C LEU A 39 15.55 15.16 9.81
N GLN A 40 16.74 15.67 10.15
CA GLN A 40 17.84 14.82 10.58
C GLN A 40 17.59 14.33 12.01
N VAL A 41 17.64 13.02 12.18
CA VAL A 41 17.57 12.35 13.48
C VAL A 41 18.75 11.41 13.65
N GLU A 42 19.03 11.02 14.89
CA GLU A 42 20.05 10.03 15.24
C GLU A 42 19.38 8.79 15.85
N LEU A 43 19.68 7.62 15.29
CA LEU A 43 19.26 6.33 15.83
C LEU A 43 20.46 5.64 16.50
N ASN A 44 20.25 5.10 17.70
CA ASN A 44 21.23 4.26 18.38
C ASN A 44 20.93 2.79 18.08
N LEU A 45 21.77 2.15 17.27
CA LEU A 45 21.66 0.74 16.92
C LEU A 45 22.59 -0.10 17.82
N PRO A 46 22.15 -1.29 18.28
CA PRO A 46 22.92 -2.09 19.24
C PRO A 46 24.26 -2.59 18.70
N HIS A 47 24.40 -2.72 17.38
CA HIS A 47 25.61 -3.26 16.74
C HIS A 47 26.38 -2.24 15.89
N ALA A 48 25.67 -1.31 15.24
CA ALA A 48 26.26 -0.31 14.35
C ALA A 48 26.53 1.05 15.05
N GLY A 49 26.12 1.21 16.31
CA GLY A 49 26.25 2.45 17.04
C GLY A 49 25.30 3.55 16.54
N ARG A 50 25.77 4.79 16.51
CA ARG A 50 24.97 5.95 16.11
C ARG A 50 24.89 6.09 14.60
N VAL A 51 23.67 6.14 14.07
CA VAL A 51 23.40 6.38 12.65
C VAL A 51 22.56 7.64 12.51
N THR A 52 23.03 8.57 11.68
CA THR A 52 22.28 9.79 11.36
C THR A 52 21.61 9.67 10.01
N GLY A 53 20.42 10.26 9.86
CA GLY A 53 19.66 10.19 8.63
C GLY A 53 18.36 10.97 8.70
N MET A 54 17.57 10.90 7.64
CA MET A 54 16.28 11.57 7.55
C MET A 54 15.20 10.72 8.23
N GLY A 55 14.60 11.26 9.29
CA GLY A 55 13.39 10.70 9.89
C GLY A 55 12.15 11.28 9.23
N ILE A 56 11.27 10.42 8.72
CA ILE A 56 9.95 10.84 8.21
C ILE A 56 8.95 10.71 9.37
N PRO A 57 8.36 11.82 9.86
CA PRO A 57 7.44 11.79 11.00
C PRO A 57 6.09 11.17 10.64
N VAL A 58 5.35 10.74 11.66
CA VAL A 58 3.92 10.40 11.52
C VAL A 58 3.13 11.56 10.92
N GLY A 59 2.12 11.26 10.11
CA GLY A 59 1.26 12.23 9.43
C GLY A 59 1.32 12.13 7.90
N VAL A 60 1.11 13.26 7.23
CA VAL A 60 1.07 13.37 5.77
C VAL A 60 2.37 14.01 5.27
N THR A 61 3.18 13.23 4.57
CA THR A 61 4.44 13.68 3.96
C THR A 61 4.32 13.71 2.44
N LEU A 62 4.69 14.83 1.83
CA LEU A 62 4.80 14.97 0.38
C LEU A 62 6.26 14.91 -0.06
N ILE A 63 6.52 14.20 -1.15
CA ILE A 63 7.78 14.20 -1.89
C ILE A 63 7.51 14.89 -3.24
N ALA A 64 7.91 16.16 -3.35
CA ALA A 64 7.70 17.02 -4.50
C ALA A 64 9.01 17.27 -5.27
N GLY A 65 8.93 17.86 -6.47
CA GLY A 65 10.08 18.22 -7.29
C GLY A 65 9.89 17.92 -8.78
N GLY A 66 10.81 18.40 -9.61
CA GLY A 66 10.77 18.18 -11.06
C GLY A 66 10.86 16.69 -11.46
N GLY A 67 10.47 16.39 -12.70
CA GLY A 67 10.70 15.07 -13.29
C GLY A 67 12.20 14.72 -13.31
N TYR A 68 12.56 13.47 -13.01
CA TYR A 68 13.94 13.00 -12.96
C TYR A 68 14.81 13.49 -11.78
N HIS A 69 14.26 14.17 -10.77
CA HIS A 69 15.04 14.60 -9.58
C HIS A 69 15.09 13.54 -8.45
N GLY A 70 14.61 12.31 -8.67
CA GLY A 70 14.74 11.20 -7.71
C GLY A 70 13.57 10.97 -6.74
N LYS A 71 12.38 11.52 -7.01
CA LYS A 71 11.18 11.35 -6.16
C LYS A 71 10.75 9.89 -6.02
N SER A 72 10.47 9.22 -7.14
CA SER A 72 10.08 7.80 -7.14
C SER A 72 11.22 6.91 -6.65
N THR A 73 12.49 7.28 -6.87
CA THR A 73 13.63 6.53 -6.31
C THR A 73 13.61 6.53 -4.78
N LEU A 74 13.32 7.67 -4.15
CA LEU A 74 13.16 7.76 -2.70
C LEU A 74 11.96 6.93 -2.24
N LEU A 75 10.80 7.08 -2.88
CA LEU A 75 9.60 6.32 -2.50
C LEU A 75 9.77 4.81 -2.67
N SER A 76 10.44 4.35 -3.74
CA SER A 76 10.75 2.93 -3.95
C SER A 76 11.70 2.39 -2.89
N ALA A 77 12.64 3.19 -2.38
CA ALA A 77 13.48 2.78 -1.26
C ALA A 77 12.64 2.64 0.03
N LEU A 78 11.70 3.55 0.28
CA LEU A 78 10.76 3.46 1.41
C LEU A 78 9.83 2.25 1.27
N GLU A 79 9.35 1.95 0.07
CA GLU A 79 8.54 0.78 -0.23
C GLU A 79 9.26 -0.52 0.14
N ARG A 80 10.55 -0.60 -0.19
CA ARG A 80 11.42 -1.75 0.12
C ARG A 80 11.97 -1.75 1.54
N GLY A 81 11.81 -0.66 2.28
CA GLY A 81 12.25 -0.52 3.67
C GLY A 81 11.46 -1.36 4.68
N VAL A 82 10.45 -2.12 4.23
CA VAL A 82 9.76 -3.14 5.04
C VAL A 82 10.54 -4.45 5.13
N TYR A 83 11.59 -4.60 4.34
CA TYR A 83 12.51 -5.73 4.35
C TYR A 83 13.90 -5.27 4.78
N ASN A 84 14.62 -6.16 5.46
CA ASN A 84 16.04 -5.99 5.66
C ASN A 84 16.77 -6.23 4.33
N HIS A 85 17.79 -5.45 4.05
CA HIS A 85 18.65 -5.63 2.87
C HIS A 85 20.01 -6.18 3.28
N ILE A 86 20.68 -6.85 2.34
CA ILE A 86 22.03 -7.36 2.55
C ILE A 86 23.04 -6.20 2.70
N PRO A 87 24.15 -6.40 3.43
CA PRO A 87 25.22 -5.40 3.49
C PRO A 87 25.73 -5.02 2.09
N GLY A 88 25.90 -3.71 1.83
CA GLY A 88 26.34 -3.21 0.53
C GLY A 88 25.24 -3.06 -0.51
N ASP A 89 23.97 -3.33 -0.16
CA ASP A 89 22.82 -3.05 -1.02
C ASP A 89 22.62 -1.53 -1.27
N GLY A 90 23.08 -0.69 -0.35
CA GLY A 90 22.87 0.75 -0.33
C GLY A 90 21.60 1.17 0.43
N ARG A 91 20.66 0.25 0.68
CA ARG A 91 19.40 0.48 1.41
C ARG A 91 19.32 -0.27 2.74
N GLU A 92 20.39 -0.89 3.22
CA GLU A 92 20.43 -1.69 4.45
C GLU A 92 20.03 -0.93 5.72
N LEU A 93 20.15 0.40 5.72
CA LEU A 93 19.70 1.29 6.79
C LEU A 93 18.58 2.24 6.34
N VAL A 94 17.81 1.82 5.35
CA VAL A 94 16.57 2.47 4.90
C VAL A 94 15.40 1.60 5.34
N VAL A 95 14.65 2.09 6.33
CA VAL A 95 13.59 1.32 6.97
C VAL A 95 12.28 2.09 6.94
N SER A 96 11.18 1.36 6.80
CA SER A 96 9.81 1.88 6.86
C SER A 96 9.03 1.12 7.91
N HIS A 97 7.91 1.70 8.34
CA HIS A 97 6.97 1.03 9.23
C HIS A 97 6.63 -0.37 8.66
N PRO A 98 6.67 -1.46 9.45
CA PRO A 98 6.46 -2.82 8.92
C PRO A 98 5.08 -3.01 8.27
N ALA A 99 4.08 -2.27 8.77
CA ALA A 99 2.74 -2.14 8.19
C ALA A 99 2.61 -1.07 7.07
N ALA A 100 3.68 -0.80 6.33
CA ALA A 100 3.65 0.08 5.17
C ALA A 100 3.22 -0.68 3.90
N VAL A 101 2.25 -0.10 3.18
CA VAL A 101 1.67 -0.68 1.97
C VAL A 101 1.76 0.31 0.81
N LYS A 102 2.31 -0.14 -0.32
CA LYS A 102 2.26 0.59 -1.59
C LYS A 102 0.86 0.51 -2.18
N ILE A 103 0.25 1.66 -2.40
CA ILE A 103 -1.05 1.80 -3.05
C ILE A 103 -0.84 2.30 -4.48
N ARG A 104 -1.58 1.70 -5.42
CA ARG A 104 -1.65 2.08 -6.83
C ARG A 104 -3.00 1.69 -7.41
N ALA A 105 -3.31 2.24 -8.58
CA ALA A 105 -4.45 1.80 -9.39
C ALA A 105 -4.18 0.45 -10.06
N GLU A 106 -5.23 -0.34 -10.22
CA GLU A 106 -5.19 -1.69 -10.79
C GLU A 106 -6.45 -1.93 -11.63
N ASP A 107 -6.47 -1.32 -12.81
CA ASP A 107 -7.63 -1.40 -13.71
C ASP A 107 -7.94 -2.85 -14.10
N GLY A 108 -9.22 -3.21 -14.05
CA GLY A 108 -9.73 -4.53 -14.42
C GLY A 108 -9.64 -5.63 -13.35
N ARG A 109 -9.14 -5.32 -12.14
CA ARG A 109 -9.17 -6.30 -11.04
C ARG A 109 -10.59 -6.56 -10.52
N ARG A 110 -10.73 -7.72 -9.86
CA ARG A 110 -11.89 -8.08 -9.04
C ARG A 110 -11.93 -7.23 -7.76
N VAL A 111 -13.13 -6.87 -7.32
CA VAL A 111 -13.42 -6.40 -5.94
C VAL A 111 -14.64 -7.18 -5.44
N GLU A 112 -14.61 -7.67 -4.20
CA GLU A 112 -15.73 -8.39 -3.59
C GLU A 112 -16.02 -7.89 -2.17
N GLY A 113 -17.22 -7.33 -1.99
CA GLY A 113 -17.77 -6.97 -0.68
C GLY A 113 -17.01 -5.85 0.04
N VAL A 114 -16.37 -4.92 -0.67
CA VAL A 114 -15.60 -3.84 -0.05
C VAL A 114 -16.49 -2.62 0.18
N ASP A 115 -16.43 -2.01 1.38
CA ASP A 115 -17.12 -0.76 1.66
C ASP A 115 -16.34 0.43 1.08
N LEU A 116 -16.78 0.91 -0.08
CA LEU A 116 -16.16 2.01 -0.80
C LEU A 116 -16.72 3.39 -0.44
N ARG A 117 -17.73 3.49 0.44
CA ARG A 117 -18.33 4.77 0.87
C ARG A 117 -17.32 5.84 1.33
N PRO A 118 -16.16 5.51 1.94
CA PRO A 118 -15.14 6.51 2.25
C PRO A 118 -14.63 7.30 1.04
N PHE A 119 -14.72 6.74 -0.17
CA PHE A 119 -14.19 7.32 -1.40
C PHE A 119 -15.20 7.40 -2.54
N ILE A 120 -16.23 6.56 -2.56
CA ILE A 120 -17.15 6.42 -3.69
C ILE A 120 -18.57 6.27 -3.12
N ASN A 121 -19.41 7.26 -3.39
CA ASN A 121 -20.82 7.30 -3.02
C ASN A 121 -21.69 7.42 -4.27
N ASN A 122 -22.99 7.13 -4.17
CA ASN A 122 -23.95 7.41 -5.25
C ASN A 122 -23.55 6.84 -6.63
N LEU A 123 -23.15 5.56 -6.66
CA LEU A 123 -22.77 4.90 -7.90
C LEU A 123 -23.91 4.93 -8.94
N PRO A 124 -23.60 5.10 -10.24
CA PRO A 124 -24.57 4.95 -11.30
C PRO A 124 -25.27 3.58 -11.20
N ASN A 125 -26.56 3.54 -11.52
CA ASN A 125 -27.41 2.33 -11.50
C ASN A 125 -27.73 1.75 -10.10
N GLY A 126 -27.49 2.49 -9.02
CA GLY A 126 -27.91 2.07 -7.67
C GLY A 126 -27.05 0.97 -7.05
N ASN A 127 -25.82 0.79 -7.55
CA ASN A 127 -24.87 -0.18 -6.98
C ASN A 127 -24.56 0.17 -5.51
N ASN A 128 -24.53 -0.84 -4.65
CA ASN A 128 -24.31 -0.67 -3.22
C ASN A 128 -22.82 -0.43 -2.91
N ALA A 129 -22.46 0.82 -2.61
CA ALA A 129 -21.10 1.18 -2.21
C ALA A 129 -20.67 0.58 -0.86
N ALA A 130 -21.60 0.20 0.02
CA ALA A 130 -21.27 -0.39 1.33
C ALA A 130 -20.81 -1.85 1.24
N ALA A 131 -21.04 -2.52 0.11
CA ALA A 131 -20.64 -3.90 -0.14
C ALA A 131 -20.35 -4.06 -1.64
N PHE A 132 -19.43 -3.25 -2.14
CA PHE A 132 -19.18 -3.12 -3.56
C PHE A 132 -18.56 -4.39 -4.14
N CYS A 133 -19.09 -4.85 -5.28
CA CYS A 133 -18.59 -6.01 -6.01
C CYS A 133 -18.46 -5.68 -7.50
N THR A 134 -17.35 -6.08 -8.13
CA THR A 134 -17.17 -6.01 -9.59
C THR A 134 -16.16 -7.04 -10.06
N GLN A 135 -16.29 -7.46 -11.32
CA GLN A 135 -15.29 -8.28 -12.03
C GLN A 135 -14.24 -7.44 -12.77
N ASN A 136 -14.53 -6.14 -12.94
CA ASN A 136 -13.77 -5.22 -13.77
C ASN A 136 -13.81 -3.81 -13.13
N ALA A 137 -12.98 -3.59 -12.11
CA ALA A 137 -12.91 -2.30 -11.42
C ALA A 137 -12.20 -1.25 -12.29
N SER A 138 -12.69 0.00 -12.29
CA SER A 138 -11.94 1.12 -12.86
C SER A 138 -10.68 1.44 -12.03
N GLY A 139 -9.77 2.24 -12.58
CA GLY A 139 -8.58 2.73 -11.86
C GLY A 139 -8.87 3.35 -10.48
N SER A 140 -9.85 4.25 -10.36
CA SER A 140 -10.22 4.85 -9.07
C SER A 140 -10.87 3.86 -8.11
N THR A 141 -11.76 3.00 -8.62
CA THR A 141 -12.44 1.97 -7.83
C THR A 141 -11.47 0.95 -7.27
N SER A 142 -10.54 0.46 -8.10
CA SER A 142 -9.50 -0.48 -7.71
C SER A 142 -8.54 0.12 -6.68
N GLN A 143 -8.13 1.38 -6.85
CA GLN A 143 -7.27 2.07 -5.89
C GLN A 143 -7.99 2.32 -4.56
N ALA A 144 -9.26 2.74 -4.58
CA ALA A 144 -10.06 2.89 -3.37
C ALA A 144 -10.19 1.55 -2.63
N ALA A 145 -10.51 0.47 -3.35
CA ALA A 145 -10.57 -0.87 -2.77
C ALA A 145 -9.22 -1.29 -2.16
N ASN A 146 -8.11 -1.03 -2.86
CA ASN A 146 -6.76 -1.33 -2.38
C ASN A 146 -6.44 -0.64 -1.05
N ILE A 147 -6.84 0.63 -0.88
CA ILE A 147 -6.69 1.37 0.39
C ILE A 147 -7.51 0.70 1.49
N ILE A 148 -8.81 0.44 1.25
CA ILE A 148 -9.69 -0.14 2.26
C ILE A 148 -9.22 -1.54 2.68
N GLU A 149 -8.84 -2.37 1.72
CA GLU A 149 -8.33 -3.73 1.98
C GLU A 149 -7.02 -3.71 2.78
N ALA A 150 -6.10 -2.77 2.50
CA ALA A 150 -4.88 -2.62 3.26
C ALA A 150 -5.16 -2.17 4.71
N LEU A 151 -6.09 -1.23 4.90
CA LEU A 151 -6.50 -0.75 6.21
C LEU A 151 -7.19 -1.84 7.03
N GLU A 152 -8.02 -2.66 6.39
CA GLU A 152 -8.75 -3.76 7.03
C GLU A 152 -7.79 -4.72 7.74
N VAL A 153 -6.64 -5.02 7.14
CA VAL A 153 -5.61 -5.89 7.74
C VAL A 153 -4.49 -5.13 8.46
N GLY A 154 -4.75 -3.88 8.83
CA GLY A 154 -3.94 -3.14 9.81
C GLY A 154 -2.81 -2.28 9.23
N ALA A 155 -2.91 -1.81 7.99
CA ALA A 155 -1.93 -0.86 7.45
C ALA A 155 -1.82 0.40 8.33
N ARG A 156 -0.59 0.93 8.47
CA ARG A 156 -0.29 2.14 9.26
C ARG A 156 0.46 3.21 8.47
N LEU A 157 0.97 2.85 7.29
CA LEU A 157 1.60 3.77 6.36
C LEU A 157 1.16 3.44 4.93
N LEU A 158 0.60 4.41 4.22
CA LEU A 158 0.28 4.30 2.81
C LEU A 158 1.35 5.02 1.98
N LEU A 159 1.92 4.33 1.00
CA LEU A 159 2.89 4.89 0.06
C LEU A 159 2.20 5.07 -1.29
N LEU A 160 2.19 6.29 -1.83
CA LEU A 160 1.49 6.61 -3.08
C LEU A 160 2.44 7.34 -4.04
N ASP A 161 2.38 6.97 -5.32
CA ASP A 161 3.06 7.70 -6.40
C ASP A 161 2.02 8.16 -7.41
N GLU A 162 1.93 9.47 -7.64
CA GLU A 162 0.98 10.09 -8.58
C GLU A 162 1.01 9.41 -9.95
N ASP A 163 2.18 9.02 -10.44
CA ASP A 163 2.38 8.38 -11.75
C ASP A 163 1.72 6.99 -11.87
N THR A 164 1.37 6.36 -10.74
CA THR A 164 0.73 5.03 -10.70
C THR A 164 -0.66 5.05 -10.06
N CYS A 165 -1.16 6.24 -9.72
CA CYS A 165 -2.47 6.43 -9.13
C CYS A 165 -3.49 6.90 -10.17
N ALA A 166 -4.76 6.63 -9.90
CA ALA A 166 -5.87 7.20 -10.66
C ALA A 166 -6.04 8.68 -10.28
N THR A 167 -5.79 9.58 -11.24
CA THR A 167 -5.83 11.04 -11.00
C THR A 167 -7.14 11.51 -10.36
N ASN A 168 -8.26 10.98 -10.82
CA ASN A 168 -9.60 11.30 -10.32
C ASN A 168 -9.85 10.83 -8.87
N LEU A 169 -9.12 9.83 -8.38
CA LEU A 169 -9.12 9.49 -6.96
C LEU A 169 -8.15 10.36 -6.17
N MET A 170 -7.06 10.84 -6.77
CA MET A 170 -6.07 11.64 -6.04
C MET A 170 -6.54 13.07 -5.77
N ILE A 171 -7.16 13.72 -6.76
CA ILE A 171 -7.50 15.13 -6.67
C ILE A 171 -8.70 15.47 -7.55
N ARG A 172 -9.43 16.51 -7.14
CA ARG A 172 -10.46 17.17 -7.93
C ARG A 172 -10.35 18.68 -7.71
N ASP A 173 -9.90 19.41 -8.72
CA ASP A 173 -9.62 20.84 -8.58
C ASP A 173 -10.92 21.69 -8.51
N ALA A 174 -10.76 22.97 -8.16
CA ALA A 174 -11.89 23.88 -8.00
C ALA A 174 -12.66 24.12 -9.31
N ARG A 175 -11.99 24.01 -10.47
CA ARG A 175 -12.62 24.20 -11.79
C ARG A 175 -13.54 23.03 -12.11
N MET A 176 -13.09 21.81 -11.84
CA MET A 176 -13.88 20.59 -12.02
C MET A 176 -15.04 20.54 -11.03
N GLN A 177 -14.85 21.02 -9.79
CA GLN A 177 -15.94 21.19 -8.83
C GLN A 177 -16.98 22.21 -9.27
N ALA A 178 -16.58 23.25 -10.00
CA ALA A 178 -17.51 24.25 -10.55
C ALA A 178 -18.23 23.75 -11.82
N LEU A 179 -17.57 22.93 -12.63
CA LEU A 179 -18.15 22.38 -13.86
C LEU A 179 -19.13 21.23 -13.59
N VAL A 180 -18.78 20.33 -12.66
CA VAL A 180 -19.57 19.16 -12.32
C VAL A 180 -19.99 19.28 -10.86
N GLU A 181 -21.29 19.41 -10.60
CA GLU A 181 -21.79 19.47 -9.23
C GLU A 181 -21.49 18.16 -8.46
N LYS A 182 -21.37 18.25 -7.13
CA LYS A 182 -21.05 17.07 -6.30
C LYS A 182 -22.09 15.94 -6.42
N SER A 183 -23.34 16.27 -6.72
CA SER A 183 -24.40 15.29 -6.99
C SER A 183 -24.09 14.37 -8.18
N GLY A 184 -23.33 14.86 -9.17
CA GLY A 184 -22.90 14.11 -10.36
C GLY A 184 -21.49 13.50 -10.25
N GLU A 185 -20.75 13.78 -9.17
CA GLU A 185 -19.41 13.23 -8.92
C GLU A 185 -19.44 12.24 -7.74
N PRO A 186 -19.47 10.93 -8.01
CA PRO A 186 -19.53 9.92 -6.97
C PRO A 186 -18.24 9.83 -6.15
N ILE A 187 -17.10 10.28 -6.68
CA ILE A 187 -15.79 10.12 -6.06
C ILE A 187 -15.51 11.26 -5.08
N THR A 188 -15.11 10.90 -3.86
CA THR A 188 -14.47 11.78 -2.88
C THR A 188 -12.96 11.55 -2.99
N PRO A 189 -12.16 12.57 -3.36
CA PRO A 189 -10.75 12.38 -3.63
C PRO A 189 -9.94 12.15 -2.34
N PHE A 190 -8.80 11.47 -2.46
CA PHE A 190 -7.90 11.08 -1.38
C PHE A 190 -7.40 12.28 -0.58
N ILE A 191 -7.18 13.43 -1.23
CA ILE A 191 -6.79 14.67 -0.56
C ILE A 191 -7.77 15.08 0.54
N ASP A 192 -9.06 14.81 0.38
CA ASP A 192 -10.08 15.19 1.36
C ASP A 192 -10.24 14.13 2.46
N ARG A 193 -9.62 12.96 2.30
CA ARG A 193 -9.68 11.82 3.23
C ARG A 193 -8.37 11.56 3.98
N VAL A 194 -7.25 12.04 3.47
CA VAL A 194 -5.91 11.78 4.02
C VAL A 194 -5.76 12.28 5.46
N ARG A 195 -6.41 13.41 5.81
CA ARG A 195 -6.42 13.93 7.19
C ARG A 195 -7.23 13.06 8.14
N ALA A 196 -8.37 12.53 7.69
CA ALA A 196 -9.17 11.58 8.47
C ALA A 196 -8.39 10.30 8.75
N LEU A 197 -7.63 9.79 7.77
CA LEU A 197 -6.72 8.64 7.95
C LEU A 197 -5.60 8.94 8.94
N ALA A 198 -4.96 10.10 8.84
CA ALA A 198 -3.91 10.51 9.77
C ALA A 198 -4.44 10.59 11.22
N ALA A 199 -5.67 11.08 11.42
CA ALA A 199 -6.33 11.10 12.72
C ALA A 199 -6.62 9.70 13.28
N GLN A 200 -6.76 8.67 12.42
CA GLN A 200 -6.85 7.25 12.81
C GLN A 200 -5.48 6.58 13.02
N GLY A 201 -4.38 7.35 13.00
CA GLY A 201 -3.02 6.83 13.16
C GLY A 201 -2.45 6.18 11.89
N VAL A 202 -3.03 6.44 10.71
CA VAL A 202 -2.51 5.97 9.42
C VAL A 202 -1.81 7.11 8.70
N SER A 203 -0.49 7.02 8.59
CA SER A 203 0.33 8.02 7.90
C SER A 203 0.31 7.80 6.39
N SER A 204 0.70 8.83 5.62
CA SER A 204 0.80 8.74 4.16
C SER A 204 2.06 9.44 3.66
N VAL A 205 2.79 8.81 2.75
CA VAL A 205 3.89 9.42 1.99
C VAL A 205 3.50 9.43 0.51
N LEU A 206 3.42 10.61 -0.07
CA LEU A 206 2.94 10.82 -1.43
C LEU A 206 4.04 11.44 -2.30
N VAL A 207 4.40 10.80 -3.41
CA VAL A 207 5.14 11.46 -4.48
C VAL A 207 4.15 12.22 -5.35
N LEU A 208 4.36 13.53 -5.49
CA LEU A 208 3.55 14.42 -6.31
C LEU A 208 4.45 15.22 -7.27
N GLY A 209 4.01 15.37 -8.50
CA GLY A 209 4.64 16.18 -9.55
C GLY A 209 3.71 17.22 -10.16
N GLY A 210 2.37 17.01 -10.10
CA GLY A 210 1.40 17.83 -10.82
C GLY A 210 0.45 18.68 -9.98
N SER A 211 0.22 18.33 -8.70
CA SER A 211 -0.80 18.99 -7.87
C SER A 211 -0.22 19.69 -6.63
N GLY A 212 -0.42 21.02 -6.56
CA GLY A 212 -0.09 21.84 -5.39
C GLY A 212 -1.15 21.82 -4.29
N ASP A 213 -2.35 21.30 -4.56
CA ASP A 213 -3.48 21.36 -3.64
C ASP A 213 -3.20 20.62 -2.32
N TYR A 214 -2.36 19.59 -2.37
CA TYR A 214 -1.95 18.82 -1.20
C TYR A 214 -1.15 19.62 -0.17
N PHE A 215 -0.64 20.81 -0.51
CA PHE A 215 0.03 21.68 0.47
C PHE A 215 -0.88 22.09 1.63
N ASP A 216 -2.20 22.15 1.41
CA ASP A 216 -3.19 22.46 2.46
C ASP A 216 -3.29 21.35 3.53
N VAL A 217 -2.97 20.11 3.15
CA VAL A 217 -3.16 18.92 4.01
C VAL A 217 -1.85 18.23 4.40
N ALA A 218 -0.70 18.78 4.03
CA ALA A 218 0.60 18.20 4.35
C ALA A 218 1.14 18.65 5.72
N ASP A 219 1.73 17.71 6.46
CA ASP A 219 2.51 18.00 7.66
C ASP A 219 3.96 18.29 7.32
N THR A 220 4.50 17.53 6.35
CA THR A 220 5.88 17.66 5.88
C THR A 220 5.92 17.70 4.36
N VAL A 221 6.72 18.61 3.79
CA VAL A 221 6.96 18.67 2.34
C VAL A 221 8.46 18.58 2.08
N ILE A 222 8.86 17.52 1.39
CA ILE A 222 10.24 17.25 0.97
C ILE A 222 10.33 17.54 -0.52
N ARG A 223 11.16 18.49 -0.92
CA ARG A 223 11.48 18.74 -2.33
C ARG A 223 12.74 17.99 -2.70
N MET A 224 12.67 17.13 -3.71
CA MET A 224 13.82 16.52 -4.35
C MET A 224 14.36 17.45 -5.45
N ASP A 225 15.64 17.79 -5.36
CA ASP A 225 16.33 18.59 -6.37
C ASP A 225 17.77 18.07 -6.57
N GLY A 226 18.16 17.74 -7.81
CA GLY A 226 19.44 17.11 -8.10
C GLY A 226 19.71 15.87 -7.22
N TYR A 227 18.69 15.04 -6.98
CA TYR A 227 18.73 13.85 -6.12
C TYR A 227 18.94 14.14 -4.63
N ARG A 228 18.85 15.39 -4.19
CA ARG A 228 19.01 15.81 -2.80
C ARG A 228 17.66 16.24 -2.20
N PRO A 229 17.28 15.73 -1.02
CA PRO A 229 16.07 16.15 -0.33
C PRO A 229 16.25 17.50 0.37
N GLN A 230 15.21 18.31 0.37
CA GLN A 230 15.12 19.57 1.11
C GLN A 230 13.77 19.66 1.81
N CYS A 231 13.75 19.97 3.11
CA CYS A 231 12.49 20.26 3.80
C CYS A 231 12.01 21.66 3.39
N VAL A 232 10.87 21.74 2.73
CA VAL A 232 10.27 22.99 2.23
C VAL A 232 8.87 23.22 2.76
N THR A 233 8.52 22.60 3.90
CA THR A 233 7.19 22.67 4.53
C THR A 233 6.69 24.10 4.70
N ASP A 234 7.50 24.99 5.28
CA ASP A 234 7.07 26.38 5.53
C ASP A 234 6.85 27.16 4.23
N ARG A 235 7.69 26.90 3.22
CA ARG A 235 7.52 27.48 1.89
C ARG A 235 6.24 26.97 1.22
N ALA A 236 5.95 25.67 1.31
CA ALA A 236 4.72 25.09 0.78
C ALA A 236 3.47 25.69 1.44
N ARG A 237 3.48 25.86 2.77
CA ARG A 237 2.42 26.55 3.52
C ARG A 237 2.27 28.01 3.12
N ALA A 238 3.37 28.71 2.88
CA ALA A 238 3.33 30.10 2.41
C ALA A 238 2.69 30.20 1.01
N ILE A 239 3.05 29.29 0.10
CA ILE A 239 2.45 29.22 -1.25
C ILE A 239 0.94 28.95 -1.15
N ALA A 240 0.52 27.97 -0.34
CA ALA A 240 -0.89 27.65 -0.15
C ALA A 240 -1.73 28.84 0.37
N ARG A 241 -1.15 29.66 1.27
CA ARG A 241 -1.80 30.90 1.75
C ARG A 241 -1.87 32.00 0.68
N GLN A 242 -0.83 32.11 -0.16
CA GLN A 242 -0.75 33.13 -1.22
C GLN A 242 -1.62 32.78 -2.43
N LEU A 243 -1.76 31.48 -2.72
CA LEU A 243 -2.50 30.93 -3.85
C LEU A 243 -3.53 29.91 -3.33
N PRO A 244 -4.65 30.36 -2.76
CA PRO A 244 -5.70 29.46 -2.29
C PRO A 244 -6.22 28.60 -3.44
N THR A 245 -6.40 27.30 -3.18
CA THR A 245 -6.85 26.32 -4.18
C THR A 245 -8.27 26.62 -4.69
N GLY A 246 -9.08 27.33 -3.90
CA GLY A 246 -10.50 27.55 -4.17
C GLY A 246 -11.35 26.27 -4.08
N ARG A 247 -10.73 25.13 -3.72
CA ARG A 247 -11.42 23.86 -3.55
C ARG A 247 -12.33 23.91 -2.34
N ARG A 248 -13.43 23.17 -2.43
CA ARG A 248 -14.29 22.86 -1.30
C ARG A 248 -13.99 21.42 -0.86
N PRO A 249 -13.60 21.18 0.40
CA PRO A 249 -13.39 19.81 0.89
C PRO A 249 -14.64 18.96 0.69
N GLU A 250 -14.46 17.73 0.21
CA GLU A 250 -15.55 16.78 -0.02
C GLU A 250 -15.52 15.63 1.00
N GLY A 251 -16.69 15.17 1.41
CA GLY A 251 -16.82 14.05 2.35
C GLY A 251 -16.64 14.42 3.81
N ASP A 252 -16.86 13.44 4.68
CA ASP A 252 -16.86 13.66 6.13
C ASP A 252 -15.44 13.81 6.69
N ALA A 253 -15.30 14.58 7.77
CA ALA A 253 -14.03 14.71 8.49
C ALA A 253 -13.65 13.42 9.24
N VAL A 254 -14.64 12.57 9.53
CA VAL A 254 -14.46 11.32 10.29
C VAL A 254 -14.25 10.16 9.33
N TRP A 255 -13.31 9.28 9.68
CA TRP A 255 -13.17 8.00 8.99
C TRP A 255 -14.25 7.04 9.50
N PRO A 256 -15.10 6.48 8.63
CA PRO A 256 -16.20 5.62 9.08
C PRO A 256 -15.67 4.29 9.60
N ALA A 257 -16.48 3.66 10.46
CA ALA A 257 -16.22 2.30 10.91
C ALA A 257 -16.21 1.33 9.73
N THR A 258 -15.27 0.39 9.74
CA THR A 258 -15.17 -0.67 8.74
C THR A 258 -16.26 -1.71 8.93
N LEU A 259 -16.85 -2.15 7.82
CA LEU A 259 -17.75 -3.30 7.78
C LEU A 259 -16.93 -4.60 7.74
N PRO A 260 -17.06 -5.50 8.73
CA PRO A 260 -16.27 -6.73 8.73
C PRO A 260 -16.67 -7.66 7.58
N ARG A 261 -15.66 -8.15 6.84
CA ARG A 261 -15.84 -9.08 5.72
C ARG A 261 -15.51 -10.50 6.14
N ILE A 262 -16.44 -11.44 6.00
CA ILE A 262 -16.26 -12.86 6.29
C ILE A 262 -16.06 -13.62 4.97
N PRO A 263 -14.87 -14.17 4.69
CA PRO A 263 -14.62 -14.87 3.44
C PRO A 263 -15.13 -16.32 3.49
N LEU A 264 -15.74 -16.79 2.40
CA LEU A 264 -16.35 -18.13 2.34
C LEU A 264 -15.37 -19.17 1.78
N ALA A 265 -15.02 -20.21 2.54
CA ALA A 265 -14.09 -21.27 2.11
C ALA A 265 -14.48 -21.93 0.77
N LYS A 266 -15.78 -22.14 0.54
CA LYS A 266 -16.31 -22.73 -0.70
C LYS A 266 -16.01 -21.91 -1.97
N SER A 267 -15.64 -20.64 -1.81
CA SER A 267 -15.30 -19.75 -2.93
C SER A 267 -13.83 -19.86 -3.37
N LEU A 268 -13.00 -20.56 -2.59
CA LEU A 268 -11.62 -20.89 -2.92
C LEU A 268 -11.57 -22.36 -3.36
N ASN A 269 -11.21 -22.60 -4.62
CA ASN A 269 -11.12 -23.96 -5.16
C ASN A 269 -9.69 -24.25 -5.67
N PRO A 270 -8.88 -25.01 -4.93
CA PRO A 270 -7.51 -25.35 -5.35
C PRO A 270 -7.45 -26.48 -6.38
N ARG A 271 -8.59 -27.05 -6.81
CA ARG A 271 -8.62 -28.22 -7.71
C ARG A 271 -8.29 -27.83 -9.15
N LYS A 272 -7.52 -28.69 -9.84
CA LYS A 272 -7.29 -28.60 -11.30
C LYS A 272 -7.35 -30.00 -11.92
N GLY A 273 -8.43 -30.29 -12.65
CA GLY A 273 -8.69 -31.61 -13.20
C GLY A 273 -8.76 -32.68 -12.10
N LYS A 274 -7.91 -33.71 -12.19
CA LYS A 274 -7.84 -34.80 -11.19
C LYS A 274 -7.05 -34.44 -9.92
N ARG A 275 -6.31 -33.31 -9.90
CA ARG A 275 -5.50 -32.92 -8.74
C ARG A 275 -6.36 -32.21 -7.70
N PRO A 276 -6.44 -32.73 -6.45
CA PRO A 276 -7.26 -32.12 -5.41
C PRO A 276 -6.72 -30.75 -4.97
N VAL A 277 -5.41 -30.57 -4.99
CA VAL A 277 -4.73 -29.30 -4.74
C VAL A 277 -3.68 -29.09 -5.83
N SER A 278 -3.79 -28.01 -6.58
CA SER A 278 -2.87 -27.62 -7.65
C SER A 278 -2.58 -26.12 -7.51
N ILE A 279 -1.46 -25.81 -6.87
CA ILE A 279 -1.03 -24.44 -6.60
C ILE A 279 0.37 -24.25 -7.18
N LYS A 280 0.58 -23.17 -7.94
CA LYS A 280 1.88 -22.81 -8.50
C LYS A 280 2.09 -21.31 -8.46
N GLY A 281 3.31 -20.89 -8.17
CA GLY A 281 3.74 -19.51 -8.39
C GLY A 281 4.22 -19.31 -9.83
N HIS A 282 3.95 -18.13 -10.39
CA HIS A 282 4.41 -17.68 -11.69
C HIS A 282 5.19 -16.37 -11.52
N ALA A 283 6.50 -16.50 -11.31
CA ALA A 283 7.38 -15.41 -10.96
C ALA A 283 6.82 -14.56 -9.80
N LEU A 284 7.04 -13.24 -9.83
CA LEU A 284 6.39 -12.27 -8.94
C LEU A 284 4.98 -11.86 -9.42
N ARG A 285 4.51 -12.42 -10.54
CA ARG A 285 3.34 -11.92 -11.25
C ARG A 285 2.05 -12.55 -10.78
N ALA A 286 2.01 -13.85 -10.52
CA ALA A 286 0.74 -14.52 -10.28
C ALA A 286 0.85 -15.81 -9.48
N VAL A 287 -0.26 -16.19 -8.86
CA VAL A 287 -0.49 -17.53 -8.31
C VAL A 287 -1.53 -18.23 -9.17
N GLN A 288 -1.20 -19.40 -9.71
CA GLN A 288 -2.21 -20.33 -10.20
C GLN A 288 -2.77 -21.10 -9.01
N PHE A 289 -4.04 -20.89 -8.69
CA PHE A 289 -4.78 -21.54 -7.62
C PHE A 289 -5.92 -22.39 -8.21
N GLY A 290 -5.71 -23.69 -8.39
CA GLY A 290 -6.65 -24.56 -9.08
C GLY A 290 -6.79 -24.18 -10.56
N SER A 291 -8.01 -23.85 -11.00
CA SER A 291 -8.28 -23.31 -12.34
C SER A 291 -8.06 -21.80 -12.45
N GLU A 292 -7.99 -21.09 -11.32
CA GLU A 292 -7.94 -19.63 -11.29
C GLU A 292 -6.50 -19.12 -11.29
N GLU A 293 -6.27 -18.01 -11.98
CA GLU A 293 -5.04 -17.22 -11.86
C GLU A 293 -5.32 -15.98 -11.02
N ILE A 294 -4.55 -15.82 -9.95
CA ILE A 294 -4.55 -14.62 -9.10
C ILE A 294 -3.41 -13.75 -9.59
N ASP A 295 -3.74 -12.65 -10.25
CA ASP A 295 -2.76 -11.64 -10.66
C ASP A 295 -2.28 -10.86 -9.42
N LEU A 296 -0.98 -10.79 -9.23
CA LEU A 296 -0.27 -10.07 -8.15
C LEU A 296 0.69 -9.03 -8.71
N SER A 297 0.66 -8.75 -10.02
CA SER A 297 1.58 -7.80 -10.67
C SER A 297 1.51 -6.38 -10.11
N ALA A 298 0.37 -5.99 -9.54
CA ALA A 298 0.19 -4.70 -8.86
C ALA A 298 0.63 -4.71 -7.39
N VAL A 299 0.95 -5.86 -6.81
CA VAL A 299 1.44 -6.01 -5.43
C VAL A 299 2.95 -5.79 -5.41
N ALA A 300 3.34 -4.51 -5.50
CA ALA A 300 4.70 -4.07 -5.78
C ALA A 300 5.77 -4.48 -4.75
N GLN A 301 5.34 -4.83 -3.53
CA GLN A 301 6.20 -5.23 -2.42
C GLN A 301 6.50 -6.73 -2.36
N LEU A 302 6.05 -7.52 -3.34
CA LEU A 302 6.59 -8.86 -3.56
C LEU A 302 8.00 -8.76 -4.17
N VAL A 303 8.94 -9.51 -3.62
CA VAL A 303 10.36 -9.42 -3.98
C VAL A 303 10.99 -10.75 -4.36
N ASP A 304 10.37 -11.87 -3.95
CA ASP A 304 10.90 -13.20 -4.19
C ASP A 304 9.79 -14.19 -4.62
N GLU A 305 10.08 -15.05 -5.60
CA GLU A 305 9.10 -16.00 -6.13
C GLU A 305 8.66 -17.04 -5.09
N GLY A 306 9.52 -17.34 -4.11
CA GLY A 306 9.18 -18.16 -2.95
C GLY A 306 8.06 -17.56 -2.11
N GLN A 307 7.92 -16.23 -2.08
CA GLN A 307 6.78 -15.58 -1.43
C GLN A 307 5.49 -15.90 -2.18
N VAL A 308 5.50 -15.83 -3.50
CA VAL A 308 4.33 -16.12 -4.35
C VAL A 308 3.87 -17.57 -4.17
N ARG A 309 4.82 -18.52 -4.14
CA ARG A 309 4.51 -19.94 -3.86
C ARG A 309 3.92 -20.12 -2.46
N ALA A 310 4.55 -19.52 -1.45
CA ALA A 310 4.13 -19.61 -0.07
C ALA A 310 2.73 -18.99 0.15
N ILE A 311 2.44 -17.84 -0.45
CA ILE A 311 1.12 -17.18 -0.40
C ILE A 311 0.04 -18.09 -0.99
N GLY A 312 0.29 -18.71 -2.13
CA GLY A 312 -0.65 -19.64 -2.74
C GLY A 312 -1.01 -20.80 -1.80
N ARG A 313 -0.01 -21.39 -1.13
CA ARG A 313 -0.22 -22.45 -0.14
C ARG A 313 -0.93 -21.91 1.11
N ALA A 314 -0.58 -20.73 1.56
CA ALA A 314 -1.19 -20.07 2.71
C ALA A 314 -2.69 -19.77 2.48
N LEU A 315 -3.09 -19.45 1.25
CA LEU A 315 -4.52 -19.33 0.90
C LEU A 315 -5.27 -20.67 1.04
N ASN A 316 -4.62 -21.80 0.70
CA ASN A 316 -5.24 -23.10 0.92
C ASN A 316 -5.31 -23.46 2.40
N LEU A 317 -4.26 -23.15 3.18
CA LEU A 317 -4.27 -23.31 4.62
C LEU A 317 -5.39 -22.47 5.27
N ALA A 318 -5.52 -21.21 4.87
CA ALA A 318 -6.59 -20.31 5.29
C ALA A 318 -7.96 -20.93 5.03
N ARG A 319 -8.18 -21.42 3.81
CA ARG A 319 -9.40 -22.09 3.38
C ARG A 319 -9.74 -23.30 4.25
N GLU A 320 -8.75 -24.12 4.59
CA GLU A 320 -8.97 -25.39 5.30
C GLU A 320 -9.15 -25.24 6.80
N GLN A 321 -8.45 -24.29 7.43
CA GLN A 321 -8.35 -24.21 8.89
C GLN A 321 -8.96 -22.93 9.49
N TRP A 322 -9.01 -21.85 8.71
CA TRP A 322 -9.34 -20.52 9.24
C TRP A 322 -10.68 -19.97 8.73
N MET A 323 -11.11 -20.33 7.53
CA MET A 323 -12.34 -19.85 6.89
C MET A 323 -13.57 -20.68 7.27
N ASP A 324 -14.02 -20.57 8.52
CA ASP A 324 -15.16 -21.30 9.08
C ASP A 324 -16.55 -20.67 8.81
N GLY A 325 -16.57 -19.55 8.07
CA GLY A 325 -17.79 -18.79 7.79
C GLY A 325 -18.21 -17.85 8.93
N ARG A 326 -17.35 -17.65 9.95
CA ARG A 326 -17.56 -16.70 11.05
C ARG A 326 -16.42 -15.70 11.18
N ARG A 327 -15.17 -16.16 11.00
CA ARG A 327 -14.00 -15.29 11.08
C ARG A 327 -13.94 -14.30 9.92
N THR A 328 -13.56 -13.07 10.25
CA THR A 328 -13.34 -11.97 9.32
C THR A 328 -12.02 -12.14 8.55
N VAL A 329 -11.85 -11.40 7.46
CA VAL A 329 -10.60 -11.40 6.67
C VAL A 329 -9.37 -11.13 7.57
N PRO A 330 -9.37 -10.11 8.46
CA PRO A 330 -8.25 -9.88 9.38
C PRO A 330 -7.97 -11.07 10.31
N GLU A 331 -9.00 -11.69 10.88
CA GLU A 331 -8.85 -12.83 11.78
C GLU A 331 -8.31 -14.07 11.05
N VAL A 332 -8.78 -14.32 9.82
CA VAL A 332 -8.27 -15.40 8.96
C VAL A 332 -6.80 -15.18 8.61
N VAL A 333 -6.44 -13.96 8.19
CA VAL A 333 -5.06 -13.62 7.85
C VAL A 333 -4.16 -13.71 9.08
N ALA A 334 -4.58 -13.14 10.21
CA ALA A 334 -3.82 -13.17 11.46
C ALA A 334 -3.58 -14.61 11.93
N GLY A 335 -4.60 -15.46 11.90
CA GLY A 335 -4.47 -16.87 12.29
C GLY A 335 -3.47 -17.64 11.43
N VAL A 336 -3.48 -17.43 10.11
CA VAL A 336 -2.46 -18.01 9.22
C VAL A 336 -1.07 -17.49 9.57
N MET A 337 -0.90 -16.18 9.77
CA MET A 337 0.41 -15.60 10.10
C MET A 337 0.94 -16.13 11.43
N GLU A 338 0.10 -16.22 12.47
CA GLU A 338 0.45 -16.78 13.78
C GLU A 338 0.84 -18.26 13.70
N GLN A 339 0.14 -19.04 12.87
CA GLN A 339 0.48 -20.44 12.64
C GLN A 339 1.86 -20.58 11.97
N LEU A 340 2.20 -19.72 11.01
CA LEU A 340 3.49 -19.73 10.34
C LEU A 340 4.63 -19.21 11.22
N GLU A 341 4.36 -18.26 12.13
CA GLU A 341 5.33 -17.81 13.11
C GLU A 341 5.71 -18.93 14.09
N ASN A 342 4.73 -19.73 14.52
CA ASN A 342 4.93 -20.81 15.49
C ASN A 342 5.51 -22.09 14.86
N ALA A 343 5.03 -22.48 13.68
CA ALA A 343 5.38 -23.76 13.04
C ALA A 343 6.38 -23.63 11.89
N GLY A 344 6.73 -22.40 11.49
CA GLY A 344 7.56 -22.13 10.32
C GLY A 344 6.83 -22.30 8.99
N LEU A 345 7.53 -22.02 7.89
CA LEU A 345 6.98 -22.10 6.53
C LEU A 345 6.70 -23.55 6.08
N ASP A 346 7.34 -24.54 6.71
CA ASP A 346 7.12 -25.95 6.41
C ASP A 346 5.68 -26.40 6.73
N ALA A 347 4.93 -25.65 7.55
CA ALA A 347 3.52 -25.90 7.81
C ALA A 347 2.62 -25.69 6.56
N LEU A 348 3.13 -25.07 5.50
CA LEU A 348 2.39 -24.78 4.27
C LEU A 348 2.24 -25.96 3.33
N ASP A 349 3.05 -27.00 3.50
CA ASP A 349 2.99 -28.20 2.67
C ASP A 349 3.32 -29.46 3.48
N THR A 350 2.89 -30.60 2.97
CA THR A 350 3.21 -31.91 3.54
C THR A 350 4.64 -32.37 3.25
N HIS A 351 5.28 -31.75 2.25
CA HIS A 351 6.64 -32.07 1.82
C HIS A 351 7.53 -30.83 1.99
N VAL A 352 8.68 -31.00 2.63
CA VAL A 352 9.67 -29.94 2.79
C VAL A 352 10.43 -29.75 1.47
N SER A 353 10.29 -28.58 0.85
CA SER A 353 10.88 -28.25 -0.45
C SER A 353 11.94 -27.14 -0.41
N GLY A 354 12.05 -26.41 0.71
CA GLY A 354 13.02 -25.32 0.88
C GLY A 354 12.82 -24.13 -0.07
N ASP A 355 11.67 -24.05 -0.74
CA ASP A 355 11.38 -23.09 -1.81
C ASP A 355 10.39 -21.99 -1.40
N PHE A 356 10.04 -21.92 -0.11
CA PHE A 356 9.19 -20.88 0.45
C PHE A 356 10.00 -19.75 1.07
N THR A 357 9.50 -18.53 0.85
CA THR A 357 10.03 -17.30 1.43
C THR A 357 8.93 -16.62 2.23
N ALA A 358 9.26 -16.07 3.40
CA ALA A 358 8.28 -15.41 4.26
C ALA A 358 7.64 -14.20 3.58
N PHE A 359 6.36 -13.97 3.86
CA PHE A 359 5.54 -12.89 3.32
C PHE A 359 4.77 -12.22 4.46
N ARG A 360 4.16 -11.06 4.21
CA ARG A 360 3.41 -10.32 5.25
C ARG A 360 1.90 -10.57 5.11
N SER A 361 1.16 -10.23 6.16
CA SER A 361 -0.31 -10.25 6.17
C SER A 361 -0.91 -9.51 4.97
N PHE A 362 -0.30 -8.39 4.57
CA PHE A 362 -0.73 -7.57 3.44
C PHE A 362 -0.70 -8.32 2.11
N GLU A 363 0.37 -9.06 1.82
CA GLU A 363 0.48 -9.82 0.58
C GLU A 363 -0.50 -11.01 0.53
N LEU A 364 -0.72 -11.68 1.67
CA LEU A 364 -1.72 -12.75 1.76
C LEU A 364 -3.15 -12.21 1.55
N ALA A 365 -3.49 -11.11 2.22
CA ALA A 365 -4.77 -10.44 2.05
C ALA A 365 -4.96 -9.93 0.62
N ALA A 366 -3.92 -9.36 0.02
CA ALA A 366 -3.90 -8.90 -1.35
C ALA A 366 -4.21 -10.02 -2.35
N ALA A 367 -3.65 -11.21 -2.14
CA ALA A 367 -3.91 -12.38 -2.98
C ALA A 367 -5.34 -12.92 -2.80
N LEU A 368 -5.84 -12.99 -1.56
CA LEU A 368 -7.22 -13.36 -1.27
C LEU A 368 -8.20 -12.43 -2.02
N ASN A 369 -8.02 -11.11 -1.87
CA ASN A 369 -8.90 -10.09 -2.44
C ASN A 369 -8.90 -10.04 -3.97
N ARG A 370 -7.84 -10.54 -4.62
CA ARG A 370 -7.72 -10.58 -6.08
C ARG A 370 -8.24 -11.88 -6.70
N LEU A 371 -8.58 -12.89 -5.89
CA LEU A 371 -9.16 -14.12 -6.40
C LEU A 371 -10.55 -13.87 -7.01
N ARG A 372 -10.68 -14.16 -8.31
CA ARG A 372 -11.90 -13.91 -9.10
C ARG A 372 -13.14 -14.71 -8.67
N THR A 373 -12.95 -15.78 -7.92
CA THR A 373 -14.03 -16.60 -7.37
C THR A 373 -14.42 -16.24 -5.94
N LEU A 374 -13.62 -15.42 -5.22
CA LEU A 374 -13.86 -15.05 -3.82
C LEU A 374 -15.31 -14.61 -3.59
N LYS A 375 -15.91 -15.08 -2.50
CA LYS A 375 -17.20 -14.64 -1.97
C LYS A 375 -17.06 -14.20 -0.53
N ILE A 376 -17.65 -13.03 -0.25
CA ILE A 376 -17.68 -12.39 1.07
C ILE A 376 -19.12 -12.34 1.58
N VAL A 377 -19.30 -12.55 2.88
CA VAL A 377 -20.48 -12.15 3.63
C VAL A 377 -20.12 -10.94 4.47
N ILE A 378 -20.95 -9.91 4.45
CA ILE A 378 -20.76 -8.74 5.32
C ILE A 378 -21.41 -9.02 6.65
N ASP A 379 -20.63 -8.96 7.73
CA ASP A 379 -21.20 -9.00 9.06
C ASP A 379 -21.88 -7.68 9.38
N ARG A 380 -23.19 -7.73 9.60
CA ARG A 380 -24.01 -6.57 9.98
C ARG A 380 -24.41 -6.60 11.46
N THR A 381 -23.99 -7.61 12.21
CA THR A 381 -24.40 -7.80 13.61
C THR A 381 -23.72 -6.82 14.57
N THR A 382 -22.63 -6.18 14.15
CA THR A 382 -21.88 -5.17 14.93
C THR A 382 -22.36 -3.72 14.74
N GLN A 383 -23.48 -3.49 14.03
CA GLN A 383 -24.02 -2.13 13.77
C GLN A 383 -25.29 -1.75 14.58
N THR A 384 -25.67 -2.53 15.58
CA THR A 384 -26.63 -2.14 16.63
C THR A 384 -25.91 -1.68 17.88
#